data_AF-A0AAQ3RAR4-F1
#
_entry.id   AF-A0AAQ3RAR4-F1
#
_cell.length_a   1.000
_cell.length_b   1.000
_cell.length_c   1.000
_cell.angle_alpha   90.00
_cell.angle_beta   90.00
_cell.angle_gamma   90.00
#
_symmetry.space_group_name_H-M   'P 1'
#
loop_
_entity.id
_entity.type
_entity.pdbx_description
1 polymer ?
#
loop_
_entity_poly.entity_id
_entity_poly.type
_entity_poly.pdbx_seq_one_letter_code
_entity_poly.pdbx_strand_id
1 'polypeptide(L)'
;MTKTSSPQDWPEPIVRVQSLSERCTDSIPDRYIKPISDRPSSAVLDDDANIPIIDLAGLCGDPEARASTLSQISEACNEWGFFQIVNHGVSPQLMDMARETWRQFFHMPVEVKQQYANSPKTYEGYGSRLGIEKGAILDWSDYYFLHYLPLSLKDCNKWPSQPPSSRYIYIRIFSVIIVRINI
;
A
#
# COMPACT_ATOMS: atom_id res chain seq x y z
N MET A 1 2.20 21.16 -33.79
CA MET A 1 1.30 20.01 -34.00
C MET A 1 0.99 19.39 -32.65
N THR A 2 -0.19 19.67 -32.13
CA THR A 2 -0.71 19.13 -30.87
C THR A 2 -0.98 17.64 -31.03
N LYS A 3 -0.14 16.77 -30.45
CA LYS A 3 -0.47 15.36 -30.26
C LYS A 3 -1.68 15.31 -29.33
N THR A 4 -2.86 15.03 -29.87
CA THR A 4 -4.00 14.57 -29.09
C THR A 4 -3.58 13.27 -28.41
N SER A 5 -3.44 13.30 -27.09
CA SER A 5 -3.16 12.10 -26.30
C SER A 5 -4.28 11.09 -26.51
N SER A 6 -3.95 9.87 -26.94
CA SER A 6 -4.89 8.77 -27.01
C SER A 6 -5.50 8.55 -25.62
N PRO A 7 -6.80 8.19 -25.49
CA PRO A 7 -7.42 7.87 -24.20
C PRO A 7 -6.78 6.65 -23.47
N GLN A 8 -5.70 6.09 -24.01
CA GLN A 8 -4.95 4.98 -23.46
C GLN A 8 -3.64 5.41 -22.79
N ASP A 9 -3.19 6.65 -23.02
CA ASP A 9 -1.91 7.15 -22.54
C ASP A 9 -2.09 7.98 -21.27
N TRP A 10 -1.07 8.00 -20.42
CA TRP A 10 -1.04 8.89 -19.27
C TRP A 10 -1.13 10.35 -19.73
N PRO A 11 -1.84 11.23 -18.99
CA PRO A 11 -2.00 12.64 -19.35
C PRO A 11 -0.66 13.41 -19.34
N GLU A 12 0.35 12.86 -18.65
CA GLU A 12 1.72 13.35 -18.53
C GLU A 12 2.68 12.15 -18.41
N PRO A 13 3.97 12.32 -18.77
CA PRO A 13 4.98 11.28 -18.56
C PRO A 13 5.03 10.81 -17.10
N ILE A 14 5.10 9.50 -16.90
CA ILE A 14 5.32 8.92 -15.57
C ILE A 14 6.78 9.11 -15.18
N VAL A 15 6.99 9.76 -14.04
CA VAL A 15 8.30 9.89 -13.43
C VAL A 15 8.31 9.03 -12.18
N ARG A 16 9.25 8.08 -12.09
CA ARG A 16 9.41 7.21 -10.92
C ARG A 16 10.07 7.99 -9.80
N VAL A 17 9.45 8.02 -8.63
CA VAL A 17 9.94 8.79 -7.48
C VAL A 17 11.27 8.26 -6.99
N GLN A 18 11.46 6.94 -7.00
CA GLN A 18 12.76 6.34 -6.66
C GLN A 18 13.88 6.85 -7.59
N SER A 19 13.63 6.91 -8.90
CA SER A 19 14.62 7.42 -9.86
C SER A 19 14.84 8.93 -9.73
N LEU A 20 13.90 9.69 -9.17
CA LEU A 20 14.11 11.10 -8.81
C LEU A 20 14.96 11.23 -7.56
N SER A 21 14.68 10.44 -6.51
CA SER A 21 15.44 10.51 -5.26
C SER A 21 16.90 10.11 -5.45
N GLU A 22 17.17 9.12 -6.31
CA GLU A 22 18.53 8.67 -6.64
C GLU A 22 19.36 9.71 -7.42
N ARG A 23 18.73 10.75 -8.00
CA ARG A 23 19.46 11.84 -8.68
C ARG A 23 20.06 12.87 -7.74
N CYS A 24 19.75 12.78 -6.43
CA CYS A 24 20.30 13.65 -5.38
C CYS A 24 20.22 15.15 -5.72
N THR A 25 19.02 15.65 -6.08
CA THR A 25 18.80 17.08 -6.30
C THR A 25 18.54 17.81 -4.99
N ASP A 26 18.96 19.08 -4.89
CA ASP A 26 18.79 19.91 -3.68
C ASP A 26 17.32 20.34 -3.43
N SER A 27 16.42 20.10 -4.38
CA SER A 27 15.00 20.41 -4.26
C SER A 27 14.12 19.32 -4.86
N ILE A 28 12.88 19.21 -4.33
CA ILE A 28 11.82 18.39 -4.91
C ILE A 28 11.02 19.20 -5.94
N PRO A 29 10.56 18.60 -7.05
CA PRO A 29 9.71 19.29 -8.02
C PRO A 29 8.38 19.76 -7.42
N ASP A 30 7.88 20.91 -7.88
CA ASP A 30 6.66 21.57 -7.36
C ASP A 30 5.43 20.67 -7.27
N ARG A 31 5.28 19.72 -8.21
CA ARG A 31 4.16 18.78 -8.23
C ARG A 31 4.10 17.84 -7.02
N TYR A 32 5.18 17.71 -6.25
CA TYR A 32 5.22 16.91 -5.01
C TYR A 32 5.14 17.76 -3.74
N ILE A 33 5.09 19.08 -3.88
CA ILE A 33 4.95 20.01 -2.76
C ILE A 33 3.45 20.12 -2.44
N LYS A 34 3.03 19.62 -1.28
CA LYS A 34 1.64 19.73 -0.84
C LYS A 34 1.22 21.21 -0.64
N PRO A 35 -0.07 21.55 -0.81
CA PRO A 35 -0.59 22.87 -0.44
C PRO A 35 -0.29 23.18 1.03
N ILE A 36 -0.15 24.46 1.39
CA ILE A 36 0.16 24.86 2.78
C ILE A 36 -0.86 24.29 3.77
N SER A 37 -2.13 24.20 3.38
CA SER A 37 -3.22 23.61 4.19
C SER A 37 -3.01 22.15 4.55
N ASP A 38 -2.26 21.40 3.74
CA ASP A 38 -2.11 19.96 3.86
C ASP A 38 -0.73 19.58 4.43
N ARG A 39 0.12 20.58 4.69
CA ARG A 39 1.44 20.36 5.30
C ARG A 39 1.26 20.16 6.80
N PRO A 40 2.11 19.33 7.44
CA PRO A 40 2.09 19.21 8.89
C PRO A 40 2.22 20.59 9.54
N SER A 41 1.26 20.94 10.40
CA SER A 41 1.36 22.09 11.27
C SER A 41 2.22 21.72 12.47
N SER A 42 3.09 22.62 12.94
CA SER A 42 3.80 22.47 14.23
C SER A 42 2.88 22.57 15.45
N ALA A 43 1.57 22.39 15.29
CA ALA A 43 0.65 22.29 16.41
C ALA A 43 1.11 21.13 17.32
N VAL A 44 1.16 21.42 18.62
CA VAL A 44 1.50 20.45 19.67
C VAL A 44 0.56 19.26 19.49
N LEU A 45 1.11 18.12 19.06
CA LEU A 45 0.37 16.87 19.10
C LEU A 45 0.07 16.59 20.57
N ASP A 46 -1.18 16.24 20.86
CA ASP A 46 -1.56 15.72 22.17
C ASP A 46 -0.78 14.42 22.38
N ASP A 47 0.29 14.48 23.17
CA ASP A 47 1.27 13.39 23.34
C ASP A 47 0.65 12.15 24.02
N ASP A 48 -0.59 12.29 24.54
CA ASP A 48 -1.33 11.26 25.26
C ASP A 48 -2.31 10.47 24.37
N ALA A 49 -2.57 10.89 23.13
CA ALA A 49 -3.51 10.21 22.23
C ALA A 49 -2.88 8.97 21.58
N ASN A 50 -2.91 7.85 22.29
CA ASN A 50 -2.40 6.56 21.80
C ASN A 50 -3.44 5.82 20.94
N ILE A 51 -3.06 5.43 19.73
CA ILE A 51 -3.87 4.62 18.82
C ILE A 51 -4.24 3.30 19.51
N PRO A 52 -5.53 2.89 19.54
CA PRO A 52 -5.95 1.65 20.20
C PRO A 52 -5.20 0.43 19.68
N ILE A 53 -4.78 -0.46 20.60
CA ILE A 53 -4.14 -1.74 20.29
C ILE A 53 -5.07 -2.85 20.76
N ILE A 54 -5.53 -3.69 19.84
CA ILE A 54 -6.50 -4.75 20.10
C ILE A 54 -5.84 -6.13 19.99
N ASP A 55 -6.01 -6.95 21.02
CA ASP A 55 -5.55 -8.34 21.03
C ASP A 55 -6.57 -9.27 20.38
N LEU A 56 -6.26 -9.78 19.19
CA LEU A 56 -7.16 -10.68 18.46
C LEU A 56 -7.19 -12.11 19.01
N ALA A 57 -6.32 -12.48 19.94
CA ALA A 57 -6.37 -13.80 20.59
C ALA A 57 -7.71 -14.00 21.33
N GLY A 58 -8.31 -12.92 21.84
CA GLY A 58 -9.60 -12.98 22.54
C GLY A 58 -10.77 -13.45 21.66
N LEU A 59 -10.66 -13.34 20.32
CA LEU A 59 -11.68 -13.86 19.39
C LEU A 59 -11.74 -15.40 19.37
N CYS A 60 -10.66 -16.05 19.76
CA CYS A 60 -10.55 -17.51 19.93
C CYS A 60 -10.68 -17.95 21.40
N GLY A 61 -10.95 -17.01 22.31
CA GLY A 61 -11.15 -17.27 23.74
C GLY A 61 -12.56 -17.76 24.09
N ASP A 62 -12.89 -17.70 25.37
CA ASP A 62 -14.25 -17.96 25.85
C ASP A 62 -15.25 -16.87 25.37
N PRO A 63 -16.57 -17.07 25.54
CA PRO A 63 -17.56 -16.10 25.09
C PRO A 63 -17.40 -14.68 25.65
N GLU A 64 -16.86 -14.53 26.86
CA GLU A 64 -16.66 -13.23 27.51
C GLU A 64 -15.45 -12.51 26.89
N ALA A 65 -14.32 -13.21 26.72
CA ALA A 65 -13.13 -12.70 26.04
C ALA A 65 -13.44 -12.29 24.60
N ARG A 66 -14.23 -13.10 23.88
CA ARG A 66 -14.68 -12.80 22.52
C ARG A 66 -15.58 -11.56 22.51
N ALA A 67 -16.56 -11.45 23.40
CA ALA A 67 -17.45 -10.29 23.49
C ALA A 67 -16.67 -9.00 23.82
N SER A 68 -15.71 -9.07 24.75
CA SER A 68 -14.83 -7.95 25.10
C SER A 68 -14.01 -7.48 23.89
N THR A 69 -13.39 -8.41 23.16
CA THR A 69 -12.58 -8.07 21.98
C THR A 69 -13.44 -7.43 20.88
N LEU A 70 -14.65 -7.96 20.63
CA LEU A 70 -15.59 -7.37 19.68
C LEU A 70 -16.05 -5.97 20.10
N SER A 71 -16.26 -5.73 21.40
CA SER A 71 -16.59 -4.42 21.94
C SER A 71 -15.47 -3.40 21.68
N GLN A 72 -14.22 -3.79 21.94
CA GLN A 72 -13.04 -2.94 21.67
C GLN A 72 -12.91 -2.60 20.18
N ILE A 73 -13.18 -3.57 19.28
CA ILE A 73 -13.18 -3.33 17.83
C ILE A 73 -14.26 -2.32 17.46
N SER A 74 -15.47 -2.49 18.00
CA SER A 74 -16.58 -1.56 17.75
C SER A 74 -16.26 -0.14 18.23
N GLU A 75 -15.74 0.00 19.45
CA GLU A 75 -15.35 1.28 20.04
C GLU A 75 -14.26 1.96 19.22
N ALA A 76 -13.18 1.25 18.88
CA ALA A 76 -12.11 1.80 18.05
C ALA A 76 -12.59 2.21 16.65
N CYS A 77 -13.50 1.44 16.02
CA CYS A 77 -14.11 1.82 14.76
C CYS A 77 -14.96 3.11 14.86
N ASN A 78 -15.71 3.28 15.95
CA ASN A 78 -16.60 4.43 16.14
C ASN A 78 -15.85 5.69 16.55
N GLU A 79 -14.86 5.57 17.44
CA GLU A 79 -14.16 6.72 18.02
C GLU A 79 -12.93 7.12 17.22
N TRP A 80 -12.19 6.15 16.67
CA TRP A 80 -10.91 6.40 15.97
C TRP A 80 -11.00 6.18 14.46
N GLY A 81 -11.83 5.23 14.01
CA GLY A 81 -11.87 4.79 12.61
C GLY A 81 -10.69 3.91 12.18
N PHE A 82 -9.73 3.66 13.08
CA PHE A 82 -8.59 2.75 12.88
C PHE A 82 -8.02 2.26 14.22
N PHE A 83 -7.29 1.14 14.19
CA PHE A 83 -6.62 0.55 15.35
C PHE A 83 -5.46 -0.34 14.90
N GLN A 84 -4.57 -0.66 15.84
CA GLN A 84 -3.53 -1.67 15.66
C GLN A 84 -4.01 -3.01 16.21
N ILE A 85 -3.53 -4.11 15.62
CA ILE A 85 -3.85 -5.47 16.07
C ILE A 85 -2.60 -6.23 16.50
N VAL A 86 -2.71 -7.00 17.58
CA VAL A 86 -1.69 -7.96 18.02
C VAL A 86 -2.31 -9.36 18.11
N ASN A 87 -1.45 -10.38 18.16
CA ASN A 87 -1.86 -11.80 18.16
C ASN A 87 -2.85 -12.19 17.05
N HIS A 88 -2.78 -11.49 15.91
CA HIS A 88 -3.54 -11.78 14.68
C HIS A 88 -3.21 -13.15 14.06
N GLY A 89 -2.16 -13.81 14.58
CA GLY A 89 -1.75 -15.17 14.26
C GLY A 89 -1.23 -15.35 12.83
N VAL A 90 -0.76 -14.27 12.21
CA VAL A 90 0.16 -14.34 11.07
C VAL A 90 1.56 -14.54 11.65
N SER A 91 2.29 -15.54 11.16
CA SER A 91 3.66 -15.81 11.62
C SER A 91 4.56 -14.57 11.39
N PRO A 92 5.35 -14.13 12.40
CA PRO A 92 6.32 -13.05 12.23
C PRO A 92 7.30 -13.32 11.09
N GLN A 93 7.75 -14.57 10.95
CA GLN A 93 8.64 -14.99 9.88
C GLN A 93 8.00 -14.78 8.50
N LEU A 94 6.70 -15.05 8.33
CA LEU A 94 6.00 -14.80 7.07
C LEU A 94 5.90 -13.29 6.77
N MET A 95 5.67 -12.45 7.79
CA MET A 95 5.66 -11.00 7.65
C MET A 95 7.03 -10.47 7.21
N ASP A 96 8.10 -10.96 7.84
CA ASP A 96 9.48 -10.57 7.49
C ASP A 96 9.84 -11.01 6.08
N MET A 97 9.50 -12.24 5.70
CA MET A 97 9.69 -12.74 4.32
C MET A 97 8.92 -11.90 3.30
N ALA A 98 7.67 -11.51 3.59
CA ALA A 98 6.87 -10.67 2.70
C ALA A 98 7.49 -9.27 2.52
N ARG A 99 7.92 -8.65 3.64
CA ARG A 99 8.61 -7.35 3.63
C ARG A 99 9.90 -7.41 2.83
N GLU A 100 10.71 -8.44 3.07
CA GLU A 100 11.98 -8.63 2.38
C GLU A 100 11.79 -8.89 0.89
N THR A 101 10.79 -9.67 0.50
CA THR A 101 10.48 -9.94 -0.91
C THR A 101 10.13 -8.67 -1.66
N TRP A 102 9.26 -7.81 -1.09
CA TRP A 102 8.95 -6.52 -1.70
C TRP A 102 10.16 -5.60 -1.71
N ARG A 103 10.95 -5.57 -0.64
CA ARG A 103 12.20 -4.79 -0.59
C ARG A 103 13.12 -5.19 -1.75
N GLN A 104 13.36 -6.49 -1.94
CA GLN A 104 14.19 -7.00 -3.04
C GLN A 104 13.64 -6.59 -4.41
N PHE A 105 12.32 -6.70 -4.62
CA PHE A 105 11.68 -6.25 -5.86
C PHE A 105 11.92 -4.76 -6.14
N PHE A 106 11.72 -3.88 -5.15
CA PHE A 106 11.92 -2.43 -5.34
C PHE A 106 13.40 -2.04 -5.53
N HIS A 107 14.35 -2.86 -5.07
CA HIS A 107 15.79 -2.67 -5.34
C HIS A 107 16.22 -3.15 -6.74
N MET A 108 15.35 -3.81 -7.51
CA MET A 108 15.68 -4.20 -8.88
C MET A 108 15.74 -2.99 -9.83
N PRO A 109 16.45 -3.12 -10.97
CA PRO A 109 16.47 -2.09 -12.00
C PRO A 109 15.08 -1.65 -12.41
N VAL A 110 14.93 -0.36 -12.75
CA VAL A 110 13.64 0.22 -13.11
C VAL A 110 13.03 -0.50 -14.33
N GLU A 111 13.84 -0.97 -15.26
CA GLU A 111 13.44 -1.70 -16.45
C GLU A 111 12.71 -3.00 -16.10
N VAL A 112 13.13 -3.69 -15.04
CA VAL A 112 12.48 -4.92 -14.54
C VAL A 112 11.13 -4.57 -13.94
N LYS A 113 11.07 -3.55 -13.08
CA LYS A 113 9.83 -3.11 -12.42
C LYS A 113 8.82 -2.58 -13.44
N GLN A 114 9.29 -1.92 -14.51
CA GLN A 114 8.46 -1.35 -15.56
C GLN A 114 7.76 -2.39 -16.43
N GLN A 115 8.23 -3.64 -16.47
CA GLN A 115 7.49 -4.74 -17.12
C GLN A 115 6.10 -4.95 -16.49
N TYR A 116 5.96 -4.56 -15.22
CA TYR A 116 4.72 -4.65 -14.48
C TYR A 116 4.00 -3.30 -14.34
N ALA A 117 4.37 -2.28 -15.11
CA ALA A 117 3.79 -0.94 -14.96
C ALA A 117 2.25 -0.95 -15.08
N ASN A 118 1.62 -0.10 -14.28
CA ASN A 118 0.19 0.14 -14.39
C ASN A 118 -0.13 1.10 -15.56
N SER A 119 -1.42 1.39 -15.77
CA SER A 119 -1.89 2.24 -16.86
C SER A 119 -3.02 3.17 -16.41
N PRO A 120 -3.42 4.17 -17.22
CA PRO A 120 -4.59 5.00 -16.89
C PRO A 120 -5.88 4.19 -16.74
N LYS A 121 -5.94 2.98 -17.33
CA LYS A 121 -7.12 2.10 -17.29
C LYS A 121 -7.16 1.21 -16.04
N THR A 122 -6.02 0.90 -15.44
CA THR A 122 -5.93 0.03 -14.27
C THR A 122 -4.76 0.46 -13.39
N TYR A 123 -5.03 0.56 -12.09
CA TYR A 123 -4.00 0.83 -11.09
C TYR A 123 -3.12 -0.39 -10.80
N GLU A 124 -3.47 -1.57 -11.30
CA GLU A 124 -2.75 -2.83 -11.07
C GLU A 124 -1.35 -2.82 -11.68
N GLY A 125 -0.37 -3.20 -10.84
CA GLY A 125 1.05 -3.21 -11.16
C GLY A 125 1.84 -2.09 -10.48
N TYR A 126 3.03 -1.83 -11.02
CA TYR A 126 3.99 -0.85 -10.53
C TYR A 126 3.62 0.58 -10.95
N GLY A 127 3.29 1.42 -9.96
CA GLY A 127 2.80 2.79 -10.12
C GLY A 127 3.67 3.84 -9.43
N SER A 128 3.44 5.11 -9.78
CA SER A 128 4.14 6.28 -9.20
C SER A 128 3.24 7.52 -9.16
N ARG A 129 1.97 7.37 -9.53
CA ARG A 129 0.95 8.42 -9.43
C ARG A 129 -0.41 7.78 -9.25
N LEU A 130 -1.27 8.46 -8.50
CA LEU A 130 -2.69 8.15 -8.42
C LEU A 130 -3.46 9.16 -9.28
N GLY A 131 -4.55 8.70 -9.89
CA GLY A 131 -5.39 9.53 -10.74
C GLY A 131 -4.80 9.90 -12.11
N ILE A 132 -5.70 10.40 -12.97
CA ILE A 132 -5.42 10.74 -14.38
C ILE A 132 -5.59 12.24 -14.66
N GLU A 133 -5.68 13.06 -13.62
CA GLU A 133 -5.76 14.51 -13.77
C GLU A 133 -4.39 15.08 -14.13
N LYS A 134 -4.37 16.01 -15.09
CA LYS A 134 -3.16 16.70 -15.52
C LYS A 134 -2.83 17.83 -14.53
N GLY A 135 -1.57 17.92 -14.11
CA GLY A 135 -1.14 18.94 -13.15
C GLY A 135 -1.55 18.64 -11.70
N ALA A 136 -1.98 17.41 -11.41
CA ALA A 136 -2.29 16.98 -10.06
C ALA A 136 -1.06 17.05 -9.14
N ILE A 137 -1.31 17.35 -7.86
CA ILE A 137 -0.32 17.22 -6.80
C ILE A 137 -0.13 15.74 -6.51
N LEU A 138 1.10 15.26 -6.65
CA LEU A 138 1.47 13.86 -6.55
C LEU A 138 2.06 13.53 -5.18
N ASP A 139 1.97 12.26 -4.80
CA ASP A 139 2.64 11.74 -3.62
C ASP A 139 4.10 11.42 -3.94
N TRP A 140 4.99 11.60 -2.95
CA TRP A 140 6.39 11.21 -3.04
C TRP A 140 6.52 9.70 -2.78
N SER A 141 5.94 8.88 -3.65
CA SER A 141 5.96 7.43 -3.53
C SER A 141 5.92 6.72 -4.88
N ASP A 142 6.60 5.57 -4.93
CA ASP A 142 6.28 4.51 -5.87
C ASP A 142 5.47 3.44 -5.13
N TYR A 143 4.60 2.74 -5.85
CA TYR A 143 3.75 1.71 -5.25
C TYR A 143 3.61 0.50 -6.14
N TYR A 144 3.10 -0.59 -5.56
CA TYR A 144 2.66 -1.76 -6.29
C TYR A 144 1.25 -2.14 -5.84
N PHE A 145 0.32 -2.27 -6.78
CA PHE A 145 -1.07 -2.64 -6.48
C PHE A 145 -1.42 -3.96 -7.17
N LEU A 146 -2.11 -4.86 -6.45
CA LEU A 146 -2.48 -6.18 -6.95
C LEU A 146 -3.92 -6.51 -6.59
N HIS A 147 -4.68 -7.02 -7.57
CA HIS A 147 -5.95 -7.68 -7.26
C HIS A 147 -5.70 -9.11 -6.82
N TYR A 148 -6.01 -9.41 -5.55
CA TYR A 148 -5.97 -10.79 -5.04
C TYR A 148 -7.34 -11.47 -5.16
N LEU A 149 -8.41 -10.79 -4.77
CA LEU A 149 -9.79 -11.25 -4.89
C LEU A 149 -10.72 -10.11 -5.39
N PRO A 150 -11.86 -10.46 -6.04
CA PRO A 150 -12.22 -11.80 -6.52
C PRO A 150 -11.26 -12.28 -7.64
N LEU A 151 -11.17 -13.61 -7.84
CA LEU A 151 -10.24 -14.21 -8.81
C LEU A 151 -10.49 -13.73 -10.25
N SER A 152 -11.70 -13.27 -10.57
CA SER A 152 -12.05 -12.70 -11.88
C SER A 152 -11.30 -11.40 -12.20
N LEU A 153 -10.82 -10.67 -11.20
CA LEU A 153 -10.04 -9.44 -11.39
C LEU A 153 -8.52 -9.67 -11.33
N LYS A 154 -8.08 -10.88 -10.99
CA LYS A 154 -6.66 -11.18 -10.81
C LYS A 154 -5.98 -11.36 -12.16
N ASP A 155 -5.10 -10.42 -12.54
CA ASP A 155 -4.23 -10.59 -13.70
C ASP A 155 -2.87 -11.17 -13.31
N CYS A 156 -2.66 -12.48 -13.49
CA CYS A 156 -1.40 -13.16 -13.17
C CYS A 156 -0.16 -12.57 -13.89
N ASN A 157 -0.33 -11.83 -14.99
CA ASN A 157 0.78 -11.14 -15.66
C ASN A 157 1.28 -9.94 -14.86
N LYS A 158 0.42 -9.34 -14.03
CA LYS A 158 0.79 -8.26 -13.11
C LYS A 158 1.40 -8.75 -11.81
N TRP A 159 1.52 -10.06 -11.57
CA TRP A 159 2.16 -10.58 -10.36
C TRP A 159 3.68 -10.78 -10.60
N PRO A 160 4.57 -10.09 -9.86
CA PRO A 160 6.01 -10.22 -10.05
C PRO A 160 6.44 -11.67 -9.92
N SER A 161 7.28 -12.15 -10.84
CA SER A 161 7.91 -13.47 -10.75
C SER A 161 9.33 -13.41 -10.19
N GLN A 162 9.84 -12.19 -9.97
CA GLN A 162 11.17 -11.91 -9.44
C GLN A 162 11.02 -11.17 -8.10
N PRO A 163 11.81 -11.51 -7.07
CA PRO A 163 12.75 -12.65 -6.99
C PRO A 163 12.01 -14.02 -7.05
N PRO A 164 12.70 -15.15 -7.30
CA PRO A 164 12.07 -16.48 -7.27
C PRO A 164 11.33 -16.72 -5.94
N SER A 165 10.22 -17.46 -5.97
CA SER A 165 9.33 -17.68 -4.82
C SER A 165 8.52 -16.46 -4.34
N SER A 166 8.73 -15.26 -4.90
CA SER A 166 7.97 -14.05 -4.56
C SER A 166 6.46 -14.24 -4.64
N ARG A 167 5.95 -14.81 -5.74
CA ARG A 167 4.52 -15.10 -5.92
C ARG A 167 3.94 -15.95 -4.80
N TYR A 168 4.66 -16.98 -4.38
CA TYR A 168 4.21 -17.86 -3.30
C TYR A 168 4.09 -17.08 -1.99
N ILE A 169 5.09 -16.25 -1.67
CA ILE A 169 5.10 -15.43 -0.46
C ILE A 169 3.95 -14.42 -0.49
N TYR A 170 3.76 -13.71 -1.60
CA TYR A 170 2.65 -12.76 -1.78
C TYR A 170 1.29 -13.44 -1.61
N ILE A 171 1.05 -14.56 -2.30
CA ILE A 171 -0.22 -15.29 -2.20
C ILE A 171 -0.43 -15.79 -0.77
N ARG A 172 0.61 -16.31 -0.12
CA ARG A 172 0.51 -16.84 1.25
C ARG A 172 0.16 -15.75 2.25
N ILE A 173 0.79 -14.57 2.17
CA ILE A 173 0.46 -13.48 3.09
C ILE A 173 -0.97 -12.97 2.86
N PHE A 174 -1.40 -12.76 1.61
CA PHE A 174 -2.77 -12.34 1.32
C PHE A 174 -3.80 -13.37 1.76
N SER A 175 -3.53 -14.66 1.54
CA SER A 175 -4.41 -15.74 1.95
C SER A 175 -4.61 -15.77 3.47
N VAL A 176 -3.54 -15.63 4.27
CA VAL A 176 -3.66 -15.66 5.73
C VAL A 176 -4.40 -14.42 6.23
N ILE A 177 -4.09 -13.25 5.69
CA ILE A 177 -4.76 -11.99 6.06
C ILE A 177 -6.26 -12.07 5.77
N ILE A 178 -6.67 -12.51 4.58
CA ILE A 178 -8.09 -12.53 4.20
C ILE A 178 -8.88 -13.60 4.96
N VAL A 179 -8.34 -14.80 5.12
CA VAL A 179 -9.03 -15.87 5.89
C VAL A 179 -9.23 -15.46 7.34
N ARG A 180 -8.33 -14.65 7.91
CA ARG A 180 -8.37 -14.22 9.31
C ARG A 180 -9.16 -12.92 9.55
N ILE A 181 -9.43 -12.10 8.53
CA ILE A 181 -10.19 -10.84 8.69
C ILE A 181 -11.70 -11.04 8.41
N ASN A 182 -12.11 -12.13 7.77
CA ASN A 182 -13.54 -12.48 7.58
C ASN A 182 -14.20 -13.05 8.86
N ILE A 183 -13.86 -12.51 10.04
CA ILE A 183 -14.48 -12.87 11.34
C ILE A 183 -15.84 -12.19 11.45
#